data_AF-A0A286UJ07-F1
#
_entry.id   AF-A0A286UJ07-F1
#
_cell.length_a   1.000
_cell.length_b   1.000
_cell.length_c   1.000
_cell.angle_alpha   90.00
_cell.angle_beta   90.00
_cell.angle_gamma   90.00
#
_symmetry.space_group_name_H-M   'P 1'
#
loop_
_entity.id
_entity.type
_entity.pdbx_description
1 polymer ?
#
loop_
_entity_poly.entity_id
_entity_poly.type
_entity_poly.pdbx_seq_one_letter_code
_entity_poly.pdbx_strand_id
1 'polypeptide(L)'
;MSSEQPVTIANVADKSKTLSSIRKLIHCLVNITDDSGEFLMTLADGRVIDTKGWNDWEWTHGVGLYGLLKFHQITLDESALQIILEWYKNRFEAGTTKNVNTMSPLLTAAYMHEAKKADYLVHLESWAEWVMHDMPRTEEGGLQHATYLTENKGQLWDDTLMMSVLPLAKIGLVLDRREYVEEAKRQFMLHVKYLADLETGLWFHGWTFEGRHHFARARWARGNCWITISIPDFLELLSPSTSPDPSSPDYGIRLFLISTLRAQVDALIPLQDSSSGLWHTLLDDPTSYLEASASAGFAYGILKALRLRLLPREDPKYIGSALRAIKGVIDNINEKGELERVSFGTPVFDSLDEYKQVKLTSMPYGQSCALLALTEYLRLFI
;
A
#
# COMPACT_ATOMS: atom_id res chain seq x y z
N MET A 1 -15.59 39.02 2.08
CA MET A 1 -14.55 38.61 1.12
C MET A 1 -13.36 38.15 1.93
N SER A 2 -13.33 36.86 2.26
CA SER A 2 -12.21 36.21 2.94
C SER A 2 -11.15 35.95 1.88
N SER A 3 -10.04 36.66 1.93
CA SER A 3 -8.88 36.41 1.06
C SER A 3 -8.29 35.06 1.45
N GLU A 4 -8.60 34.00 0.70
CA GLU A 4 -7.85 32.75 0.73
C GLU A 4 -6.39 33.08 0.39
N GLN A 5 -5.52 32.90 1.38
CA GLN A 5 -4.08 32.96 1.14
C GLN A 5 -3.71 31.84 0.16
N PRO A 6 -2.92 32.11 -0.89
CA PRO A 6 -2.41 31.06 -1.75
C PRO A 6 -1.63 30.06 -0.88
N VAL A 7 -1.86 28.76 -1.12
CA VAL A 7 -1.11 27.65 -0.49
C VAL A 7 0.38 27.94 -0.67
N THR A 8 0.99 28.47 0.39
CA THR A 8 2.37 28.94 0.37
C THR A 8 3.27 27.72 0.50
N ILE A 9 4.32 27.72 -0.31
CA ILE A 9 5.38 26.71 -0.34
C ILE A 9 5.79 26.40 1.11
N ALA A 10 5.71 25.12 1.46
CA ALA A 10 5.83 24.65 2.83
C ALA A 10 7.18 25.05 3.45
N ASN A 11 7.16 25.40 4.75
CA ASN A 11 8.28 26.06 5.42
C ASN A 11 9.49 25.11 5.58
N VAL A 12 10.72 25.63 5.55
CA VAL A 12 11.95 24.87 5.84
C VAL A 12 11.87 24.14 7.19
N ALA A 13 11.20 24.75 8.18
CA ALA A 13 10.94 24.12 9.49
C ALA A 13 10.09 22.85 9.36
N ASP A 14 9.06 22.87 8.51
CA ASP A 14 8.17 21.73 8.27
C ASP A 14 8.90 20.60 7.52
N LYS A 15 9.81 20.96 6.57
CA LYS A 15 10.70 19.98 5.91
C LYS A 15 11.60 19.28 6.91
N SER A 16 12.25 20.04 7.81
CA SER A 16 13.14 19.50 8.83
C SER A 16 12.40 18.59 9.82
N LYS A 17 11.20 19.00 10.27
CA LYS A 17 10.33 18.19 11.13
C LYS A 17 9.92 16.89 10.44
N THR A 18 9.52 16.95 9.16
CA THR A 18 9.15 15.78 8.36
C THR A 18 10.29 14.79 8.23
N LEU A 19 11.51 15.26 7.90
CA LEU A 19 12.71 14.41 7.84
C LEU A 19 13.04 13.76 9.18
N SER A 20 12.88 14.50 10.29
CA SER A 20 13.06 13.96 11.63
C SER A 20 12.07 12.83 11.93
N SER A 21 10.78 13.03 11.62
CA SER A 21 9.75 11.99 11.77
C SER A 21 10.05 10.75 10.91
N ILE A 22 10.46 10.95 9.65
CA ILE A 22 10.84 9.83 8.75
C ILE A 22 12.00 9.01 9.34
N ARG A 23 13.05 9.66 9.83
CA ARG A 23 14.19 8.94 10.43
C ARG A 23 13.79 8.14 11.66
N LYS A 24 12.91 8.69 12.50
CA LYS A 24 12.34 7.97 13.64
C LYS A 24 11.51 6.76 13.21
N LEU A 25 10.67 6.90 12.19
CA LEU A 25 9.90 5.80 11.62
C LEU A 25 10.80 4.70 11.07
N ILE A 26 11.85 5.05 10.31
CA ILE A 26 12.82 4.08 9.78
C ILE A 26 13.53 3.35 10.92
N HIS A 27 14.01 4.09 11.92
CA HIS A 27 14.63 3.49 13.10
C HIS A 27 13.68 2.52 13.81
N CYS A 28 12.42 2.92 14.04
CA CYS A 28 11.42 2.05 14.66
C CYS A 28 11.13 0.81 13.79
N LEU A 29 10.99 0.97 12.48
CA LEU A 29 10.68 -0.11 11.54
C LEU A 29 11.74 -1.21 11.55
N VAL A 30 13.02 -0.85 11.53
CA VAL A 30 14.12 -1.84 11.44
C VAL A 30 14.54 -2.42 12.79
N ASN A 31 14.07 -1.84 13.90
CA ASN A 31 14.37 -2.27 15.26
C ASN A 31 13.11 -2.73 16.03
N ILE A 32 11.97 -2.88 15.37
CA ILE A 32 10.77 -3.42 16.01
C ILE A 32 11.01 -4.90 16.37
N THR A 33 10.68 -5.26 17.61
CA THR A 33 10.78 -6.63 18.11
C THR A 33 9.47 -7.02 18.78
N ASP A 34 9.10 -8.30 18.71
CA ASP A 34 8.07 -8.88 19.56
C ASP A 34 8.70 -9.60 20.76
N ASP A 35 9.08 -8.84 21.78
CA ASP A 35 9.70 -9.42 22.99
C ASP A 35 8.74 -10.32 23.79
N SER A 36 7.43 -10.24 23.51
CA SER A 36 6.39 -11.01 24.21
C SER A 36 6.14 -12.39 23.59
N GLY A 37 6.45 -12.55 22.30
CA GLY A 37 6.09 -13.71 21.49
C GLY A 37 4.57 -13.87 21.23
N GLU A 38 3.74 -12.90 21.62
CA GLU A 38 2.27 -12.95 21.45
C GLU A 38 1.88 -13.03 19.97
N PHE A 39 2.71 -12.50 19.06
CA PHE A 39 2.41 -12.36 17.64
C PHE A 39 3.23 -13.30 16.75
N LEU A 40 3.84 -14.32 17.34
CA LEU A 40 4.48 -15.41 16.60
C LEU A 40 3.43 -16.27 15.90
N MET A 41 3.61 -16.45 14.60
CA MET A 41 2.75 -17.30 13.78
C MET A 41 3.42 -18.66 13.57
N THR A 42 2.80 -19.73 14.07
CA THR A 42 3.29 -21.10 13.82
C THR A 42 2.60 -21.69 12.61
N LEU A 43 3.38 -22.10 11.61
CA LEU A 43 2.90 -22.76 10.40
C LEU A 43 2.74 -24.27 10.62
N ALA A 44 1.91 -24.90 9.79
CA ALA A 44 1.64 -26.35 9.87
C ALA A 44 2.89 -27.22 9.66
N ASP A 45 3.93 -26.69 9.01
CA ASP A 45 5.21 -27.37 8.79
C ASP A 45 6.25 -27.15 9.92
N GLY A 46 5.84 -26.48 11.01
CA GLY A 46 6.67 -26.23 12.20
C GLY A 46 7.53 -24.97 12.13
N ARG A 47 7.50 -24.21 11.03
CA ARG A 47 8.13 -22.87 10.98
C ARG A 47 7.41 -21.92 11.93
N VAL A 48 8.17 -21.07 12.61
CA VAL A 48 7.66 -19.97 13.44
C VAL A 48 8.08 -18.67 12.78
N ILE A 49 7.11 -17.84 12.42
CA ILE A 49 7.30 -16.55 11.77
C ILE A 49 7.08 -15.45 12.81
N ASP A 50 8.06 -14.59 13.01
CA ASP A 50 7.85 -13.32 13.71
C ASP A 50 7.26 -12.32 12.71
N THR A 51 5.99 -11.97 12.95
CA THR A 51 5.21 -11.10 12.06
C THR A 51 5.52 -9.61 12.26
N LYS A 52 6.33 -9.28 13.27
CA LYS A 52 6.76 -7.92 13.60
C LYS A 52 8.21 -7.68 13.26
N GLY A 53 9.12 -8.58 13.63
CA GLY A 53 10.56 -8.40 13.47
C GLY A 53 11.00 -8.10 12.04
N TRP A 54 11.96 -7.18 11.88
CA TRP A 54 12.48 -6.77 10.56
C TRP A 54 13.21 -7.89 9.80
N ASN A 55 13.67 -8.91 10.52
CA ASN A 55 14.47 -10.00 9.97
C ASN A 55 13.61 -11.15 9.42
N ASP A 56 12.31 -10.97 9.22
CA ASP A 56 11.41 -11.96 8.62
C ASP A 56 11.00 -11.60 7.18
N TRP A 57 10.11 -12.40 6.59
CA TRP A 57 9.59 -12.19 5.24
C TRP A 57 8.07 -12.26 5.21
N GLU A 58 7.47 -11.07 5.34
CA GLU A 58 6.03 -10.82 5.31
C GLU A 58 5.69 -9.66 4.37
N TRP A 59 4.39 -9.50 4.07
CA TRP A 59 3.94 -8.40 3.21
C TRP A 59 4.29 -7.00 3.76
N THR A 60 4.36 -6.90 5.08
CA THR A 60 4.73 -5.70 5.83
C THR A 60 6.11 -5.19 5.44
N HIS A 61 7.06 -6.10 5.22
CA HIS A 61 8.42 -5.82 4.76
C HIS A 61 8.41 -5.28 3.33
N GLY A 62 7.55 -5.81 2.46
CA GLY A 62 7.43 -5.32 1.08
C GLY A 62 7.07 -3.85 1.02
N VAL A 63 6.10 -3.42 1.84
CA VAL A 63 5.71 -2.01 1.97
C VAL A 63 6.84 -1.18 2.61
N GLY A 64 7.51 -1.70 3.63
CA GLY A 64 8.62 -1.02 4.31
C GLY A 64 9.82 -0.77 3.40
N LEU A 65 10.26 -1.80 2.67
CA LEU A 65 11.32 -1.73 1.66
C LEU A 65 10.96 -0.73 0.55
N TYR A 66 9.69 -0.70 0.14
CA TYR A 66 9.22 0.25 -0.85
C TYR A 66 9.25 1.69 -0.33
N GLY A 67 8.86 1.92 0.93
CA GLY A 67 9.01 3.20 1.60
C GLY A 67 10.46 3.68 1.67
N LEU A 68 11.39 2.80 2.06
CA LEU A 68 12.83 3.07 2.09
C LEU A 68 13.36 3.44 0.70
N LEU A 69 12.91 2.72 -0.34
CA LEU A 69 13.27 3.02 -1.73
C LEU A 69 12.81 4.42 -2.12
N LYS A 70 11.55 4.77 -1.85
CA LYS A 70 11.03 6.12 -2.16
C LYS A 70 11.80 7.20 -1.42
N PHE A 71 12.16 6.93 -0.17
CA PHE A 71 12.95 7.87 0.63
C PHE A 71 14.34 8.09 0.03
N HIS A 72 15.05 7.00 -0.31
CA HIS A 72 16.34 7.05 -1.01
C HIS A 72 16.24 7.80 -2.34
N GLN A 73 15.21 7.55 -3.15
CA GLN A 73 15.02 8.21 -4.46
C GLN A 73 14.85 9.74 -4.35
N ILE A 74 14.35 10.25 -3.22
CA ILE A 74 14.13 11.70 -3.02
C ILE A 74 15.35 12.34 -2.35
N THR A 75 15.98 11.64 -1.41
CA THR A 75 16.98 12.25 -0.51
C THR A 75 18.41 11.81 -0.80
N LEU A 76 18.60 10.76 -1.61
CA LEU A 76 19.86 10.06 -1.81
C LEU A 76 20.46 9.53 -0.49
N ASP A 77 19.61 9.22 0.49
CA ASP A 77 20.05 8.65 1.76
C ASP A 77 20.60 7.22 1.52
N GLU A 78 21.91 7.06 1.63
CA GLU A 78 22.60 5.78 1.42
C GLU A 78 22.33 4.78 2.55
N SER A 79 21.95 5.23 3.76
CA SER A 79 21.63 4.31 4.85
C SER A 79 20.34 3.54 4.55
N ALA A 80 19.34 4.21 3.95
CA ALA A 80 18.12 3.56 3.49
C ALA A 80 18.39 2.51 2.40
N LEU A 81 19.32 2.80 1.48
CA LEU A 81 19.73 1.84 0.46
C LEU A 81 20.44 0.62 1.07
N GLN A 82 21.35 0.84 2.03
CA GLN A 82 22.06 -0.24 2.71
C GLN A 82 21.10 -1.18 3.45
N ILE A 83 20.10 -0.64 4.16
CA ILE A 83 19.06 -1.44 4.82
C ILE A 83 18.33 -2.35 3.81
N ILE A 84 17.96 -1.82 2.64
CA ILE A 84 17.30 -2.60 1.59
C ILE A 84 18.19 -3.74 1.09
N LEU A 85 19.44 -3.44 0.77
CA LEU A 85 20.38 -4.43 0.20
C LEU A 85 20.73 -5.52 1.21
N GLU A 86 20.90 -5.16 2.48
CA GLU A 86 21.16 -6.11 3.55
C GLU A 86 19.97 -7.04 3.80
N TRP A 87 18.75 -6.51 3.80
CA TRP A 87 17.54 -7.33 3.93
C TRP A 87 17.45 -8.37 2.82
N TYR A 88 17.62 -7.98 1.55
CA TYR A 88 17.57 -8.93 0.43
C TYR A 88 18.67 -9.97 0.48
N LYS A 89 19.90 -9.57 0.79
CA LYS A 89 21.02 -10.52 0.94
C LYS A 89 20.64 -11.62 1.94
N ASN A 90 20.19 -11.23 3.12
CA ASN A 90 19.86 -12.16 4.20
C ASN A 90 18.61 -13.01 3.88
N ARG A 91 17.59 -12.42 3.25
CA ARG A 91 16.32 -13.10 2.96
C ARG A 91 16.35 -13.99 1.73
N PHE A 92 17.12 -13.66 0.70
CA PHE A 92 17.30 -14.54 -0.45
C PHE A 92 18.17 -15.76 -0.13
N GLU A 93 19.08 -15.64 0.84
CA GLU A 93 19.80 -16.81 1.39
C GLU A 93 18.86 -17.73 2.19
N ALA A 94 17.97 -17.16 3.01
CA ALA A 94 17.04 -17.95 3.83
C ALA A 94 15.88 -18.55 3.03
N GLY A 95 15.31 -17.79 2.09
CA GLY A 95 14.14 -18.17 1.29
C GLY A 95 12.81 -18.16 2.07
N THR A 96 11.70 -18.21 1.33
CA THR A 96 10.35 -18.44 1.88
C THR A 96 9.46 -19.13 0.85
N THR A 97 8.24 -19.52 1.26
CA THR A 97 7.19 -20.05 0.38
C THR A 97 6.41 -18.93 -0.30
N LYS A 98 6.10 -19.11 -1.59
CA LYS A 98 5.36 -18.11 -2.38
C LYS A 98 3.87 -18.10 -2.04
N ASN A 99 3.33 -16.91 -1.79
CA ASN A 99 1.91 -16.63 -1.59
C ASN A 99 1.64 -15.15 -1.95
N VAL A 100 0.37 -14.72 -1.83
CA VAL A 100 -0.02 -13.35 -2.21
C VAL A 100 0.77 -12.25 -1.47
N ASN A 101 1.13 -12.50 -0.21
CA ASN A 101 1.75 -11.54 0.70
C ASN A 101 3.27 -11.45 0.50
N THR A 102 3.93 -12.60 0.39
CA THR A 102 5.38 -12.72 0.24
C THR A 102 5.88 -12.25 -1.13
N MET A 103 4.99 -12.07 -2.10
CA MET A 103 5.31 -11.45 -3.39
C MET A 103 5.64 -9.95 -3.26
N SER A 104 5.15 -9.27 -2.23
CA SER A 104 5.23 -7.80 -2.14
C SER A 104 6.65 -7.21 -2.09
N PRO A 105 7.68 -7.83 -1.45
CA PRO A 105 9.05 -7.32 -1.53
C PRO A 105 9.57 -7.29 -2.95
N LEU A 106 9.12 -8.19 -3.84
CA LEU A 106 9.66 -8.28 -5.20
C LEU A 106 9.40 -7.00 -6.02
N LEU A 107 8.46 -6.14 -5.63
CA LEU A 107 8.32 -4.78 -6.20
C LEU A 107 9.63 -3.99 -6.04
N THR A 108 10.17 -3.91 -4.82
CA THR A 108 11.40 -3.17 -4.54
C THR A 108 12.62 -3.89 -5.12
N ALA A 109 12.64 -5.23 -5.10
CA ALA A 109 13.69 -6.01 -5.74
C ALA A 109 13.80 -5.69 -7.24
N ALA A 110 12.68 -5.58 -7.95
CA ALA A 110 12.66 -5.23 -9.36
C ALA A 110 13.22 -3.81 -9.63
N TYR A 111 12.93 -2.83 -8.76
CA TYR A 111 13.58 -1.52 -8.84
C TYR A 111 15.09 -1.56 -8.57
N MET A 112 15.55 -2.38 -7.62
CA MET A 112 16.99 -2.54 -7.35
C MET A 112 17.73 -3.16 -8.54
N HIS A 113 17.10 -4.15 -9.19
CA HIS A 113 17.64 -4.78 -10.40
C HIS A 113 17.70 -3.80 -11.57
N GLU A 114 16.60 -3.09 -11.85
CA GLU A 114 16.56 -2.05 -12.90
C GLU A 114 17.63 -0.96 -12.70
N ALA A 115 17.80 -0.51 -11.46
CA ALA A 115 18.79 0.50 -11.09
C ALA A 115 20.22 -0.04 -11.03
N LYS A 116 20.44 -1.33 -11.32
CA LYS A 116 21.74 -2.03 -11.25
C LYS A 116 22.42 -1.91 -9.89
N LYS A 117 21.62 -1.84 -8.82
CA LYS A 117 22.12 -1.84 -7.43
C LYS A 117 22.41 -3.25 -6.93
N ALA A 118 21.72 -4.24 -7.48
CA ALA A 118 21.96 -5.66 -7.28
C ALA A 118 21.41 -6.47 -8.46
N ASP A 119 21.84 -7.71 -8.64
CA ASP A 119 21.27 -8.62 -9.65
C ASP A 119 20.33 -9.64 -8.99
N TYR A 120 19.03 -9.46 -9.19
CA TYR A 120 17.98 -10.31 -8.66
C TYR A 120 17.22 -11.09 -9.74
N LEU A 121 17.74 -11.17 -10.97
CA LEU A 121 17.05 -11.73 -12.13
C LEU A 121 16.35 -13.07 -11.84
N VAL A 122 17.08 -14.04 -11.30
CA VAL A 122 16.56 -15.40 -11.02
C VAL A 122 15.40 -15.39 -10.02
N HIS A 123 15.44 -14.49 -9.02
CA HIS A 123 14.33 -14.34 -8.08
C HIS A 123 13.13 -13.69 -8.77
N LEU A 124 13.34 -12.65 -9.57
CA LEU A 124 12.25 -11.97 -10.28
C LEU A 124 11.53 -12.91 -11.25
N GLU A 125 12.28 -13.69 -12.04
CA GLU A 125 11.73 -14.70 -12.96
C GLU A 125 10.95 -15.77 -12.21
N SER A 126 11.54 -16.39 -11.18
CA SER A 126 10.90 -17.47 -10.43
C SER A 126 9.58 -17.04 -9.77
N TRP A 127 9.53 -15.82 -9.23
CA TRP A 127 8.35 -15.32 -8.55
C TRP A 127 7.27 -14.85 -9.52
N ALA A 128 7.63 -14.19 -10.62
CA ALA A 128 6.65 -13.78 -11.63
C ALA A 128 6.05 -14.97 -12.39
N GLU A 129 6.85 -15.98 -12.76
CA GLU A 129 6.34 -17.20 -13.39
C GLU A 129 5.36 -17.95 -12.48
N TRP A 130 5.66 -18.02 -11.18
CA TRP A 130 4.71 -18.56 -10.20
C TRP A 130 3.40 -17.77 -10.18
N VAL A 131 3.45 -16.43 -10.16
CA VAL A 131 2.22 -15.61 -10.24
C VAL A 131 1.45 -15.91 -11.52
N MET A 132 2.11 -16.08 -12.66
CA MET A 132 1.45 -16.29 -13.95
C MET A 132 0.84 -17.68 -14.11
N HIS A 133 1.49 -18.72 -13.60
CA HIS A 133 1.20 -20.10 -14.00
C HIS A 133 0.81 -21.02 -12.85
N ASP A 134 1.22 -20.71 -11.61
CA ASP A 134 1.05 -21.62 -10.47
C ASP A 134 0.15 -21.04 -9.36
N MET A 135 0.11 -19.71 -9.20
CA MET A 135 -0.68 -19.05 -8.17
C MET A 135 -2.18 -19.34 -8.41
N PRO A 136 -2.91 -19.86 -7.40
CA PRO A 136 -4.32 -20.24 -7.56
C PRO A 136 -5.17 -19.10 -8.14
N ARG A 137 -6.13 -19.49 -8.99
CA ARG A 137 -7.03 -18.56 -9.68
C ARG A 137 -8.46 -18.79 -9.25
N THR A 138 -9.20 -17.70 -9.06
CA THR A 138 -10.66 -17.74 -8.88
C THR A 138 -11.37 -17.96 -10.22
N GLU A 139 -12.71 -18.01 -10.21
CA GLU A 139 -13.48 -17.85 -11.44
C GLU A 139 -13.06 -16.56 -12.16
N GLU A 140 -13.18 -16.55 -13.49
CA GLU A 140 -12.68 -15.49 -14.38
C GLU A 140 -11.17 -15.22 -14.31
N GLY A 141 -10.40 -16.07 -13.60
CA GLY A 141 -8.95 -15.99 -13.53
C GLY A 141 -8.43 -14.89 -12.60
N GLY A 142 -9.20 -14.42 -11.62
CA GLY A 142 -8.67 -13.49 -10.61
C GLY A 142 -7.57 -14.14 -9.76
N LEU A 143 -6.57 -13.37 -9.33
CA LEU A 143 -5.56 -13.87 -8.38
C LEU A 143 -6.25 -14.20 -7.05
N GLN A 144 -6.29 -15.48 -6.67
CA GLN A 144 -6.87 -15.87 -5.40
C GLN A 144 -5.99 -15.39 -4.24
N HIS A 145 -6.61 -14.88 -3.18
CA HIS A 145 -5.90 -14.34 -2.02
C HIS A 145 -5.34 -15.45 -1.08
N ALA A 146 -4.54 -16.37 -1.61
CA ALA A 146 -3.95 -17.46 -0.83
C ALA A 146 -2.79 -16.95 0.04
N THR A 147 -2.85 -17.24 1.35
CA THR A 147 -1.86 -16.82 2.36
C THR A 147 -1.03 -18.01 2.87
N TYR A 148 -0.18 -17.81 3.89
CA TYR A 148 0.51 -18.91 4.56
C TYR A 148 -0.43 -19.91 5.25
N LEU A 149 -1.53 -19.41 5.82
CA LEU A 149 -2.40 -20.21 6.70
C LEU A 149 -3.65 -20.73 5.99
N THR A 150 -4.14 -19.98 5.01
CA THR A 150 -5.43 -20.24 4.38
C THR A 150 -5.34 -20.14 2.87
N GLU A 151 -5.97 -21.09 2.19
CA GLU A 151 -6.10 -21.08 0.73
C GLU A 151 -7.02 -19.94 0.25
N ASN A 152 -7.99 -19.53 1.08
CA ASN A 152 -9.03 -18.54 0.74
C ASN A 152 -9.66 -18.82 -0.63
N LYS A 153 -10.14 -20.06 -0.79
CA LYS A 153 -10.63 -20.58 -2.06
C LYS A 153 -11.71 -19.69 -2.67
N GLY A 154 -11.51 -19.30 -3.93
CA GLY A 154 -12.46 -18.47 -4.67
C GLY A 154 -12.60 -17.04 -4.13
N GLN A 155 -11.64 -16.53 -3.35
CA GLN A 155 -11.71 -15.19 -2.78
C GLN A 155 -10.76 -14.19 -3.47
N LEU A 156 -11.26 -12.97 -3.69
CA LEU A 156 -10.50 -11.79 -4.12
C LEU A 156 -10.52 -10.77 -3.00
N TRP A 157 -9.35 -10.25 -2.61
CA TRP A 157 -9.21 -9.24 -1.55
C TRP A 157 -8.51 -8.00 -2.11
N ASP A 158 -8.81 -6.84 -1.54
CA ASP A 158 -8.35 -5.54 -2.04
C ASP A 158 -6.82 -5.37 -2.07
N ASP A 159 -6.13 -5.91 -1.07
CA ASP A 159 -4.68 -5.75 -0.91
C ASP A 159 -3.86 -6.55 -1.94
N THR A 160 -4.46 -7.56 -2.60
CA THR A 160 -3.86 -8.34 -3.70
C THR A 160 -3.23 -7.45 -4.77
N LEU A 161 -3.84 -6.30 -5.06
CA LEU A 161 -3.33 -5.34 -6.04
C LEU A 161 -1.96 -4.77 -5.63
N MET A 162 -1.79 -4.43 -4.36
CA MET A 162 -0.53 -3.94 -3.82
C MET A 162 0.48 -5.09 -3.67
N MET A 163 0.03 -6.22 -3.14
CA MET A 163 0.94 -7.27 -2.67
C MET A 163 1.48 -8.15 -3.79
N SER A 164 0.75 -8.34 -4.88
CA SER A 164 1.15 -9.24 -5.98
C SER A 164 1.07 -8.61 -7.37
N VAL A 165 0.05 -7.81 -7.64
CA VAL A 165 -0.18 -7.26 -8.99
C VAL A 165 0.83 -6.17 -9.35
N LEU A 166 1.12 -5.25 -8.43
CA LEU A 166 2.17 -4.23 -8.63
C LEU A 166 3.58 -4.83 -8.81
N PRO A 167 4.04 -5.78 -7.96
CA PRO A 167 5.26 -6.51 -8.23
C PRO A 167 5.29 -7.17 -9.61
N LEU A 168 4.24 -7.88 -10.01
CA LEU A 168 4.16 -8.54 -11.33
C LEU A 168 4.32 -7.52 -12.47
N ALA A 169 3.59 -6.40 -12.40
CA ALA A 169 3.68 -5.34 -13.40
C ALA A 169 5.10 -4.77 -13.51
N LYS A 170 5.74 -4.47 -12.37
CA LYS A 170 7.10 -3.93 -12.35
C LYS A 170 8.10 -4.93 -12.91
N ILE A 171 8.00 -6.21 -12.53
CA ILE A 171 8.86 -7.27 -13.08
C ILE A 171 8.67 -7.38 -14.59
N GLY A 172 7.42 -7.35 -15.07
CA GLY A 172 7.10 -7.36 -16.50
C GLY A 172 7.79 -6.26 -17.28
N LEU A 173 7.81 -5.04 -16.75
CA LEU A 173 8.50 -3.90 -17.38
C LEU A 173 10.02 -4.06 -17.35
N VAL A 174 10.58 -4.53 -16.24
CA VAL A 174 12.04 -4.65 -16.06
C VAL A 174 12.64 -5.79 -16.89
N LEU A 175 11.88 -6.87 -17.09
CA LEU A 175 12.31 -8.05 -17.85
C LEU A 175 11.79 -8.08 -19.30
N ASP A 176 11.12 -7.01 -19.76
CA ASP A 176 10.49 -6.92 -21.09
C ASP A 176 9.50 -8.08 -21.37
N ARG A 177 8.70 -8.45 -20.35
CA ARG A 177 7.66 -9.48 -20.38
C ARG A 177 6.28 -8.84 -20.42
N ARG A 178 5.81 -8.52 -21.63
CA ARG A 178 4.53 -7.82 -21.83
C ARG A 178 3.34 -8.58 -21.24
N GLU A 179 3.34 -9.90 -21.31
CA GLU A 179 2.31 -10.78 -20.78
C GLU A 179 2.05 -10.57 -19.27
N TYR A 180 3.10 -10.27 -18.49
CA TYR A 180 2.96 -9.98 -17.05
C TYR A 180 2.24 -8.65 -16.82
N VAL A 181 2.54 -7.66 -17.66
CA VAL A 181 1.92 -6.33 -17.59
C VAL A 181 0.45 -6.41 -18.01
N GLU A 182 0.11 -7.16 -19.05
CA GLU A 182 -1.28 -7.39 -19.47
C GLU A 182 -2.09 -8.16 -18.42
N GLU A 183 -1.50 -9.17 -17.78
CA GLU A 183 -2.13 -9.85 -16.64
C GLU A 183 -2.37 -8.87 -15.50
N ALA A 184 -1.40 -8.01 -15.17
CA ALA A 184 -1.59 -7.01 -14.13
C ALA A 184 -2.74 -6.04 -14.44
N LYS A 185 -2.84 -5.55 -15.68
CA LYS A 185 -3.98 -4.73 -16.15
C LYS A 185 -5.31 -5.46 -15.95
N ARG A 186 -5.37 -6.73 -16.34
CA ARG A 186 -6.56 -7.58 -16.18
C ARG A 186 -6.95 -7.73 -14.71
N GLN A 187 -5.97 -7.92 -13.81
CA GLN A 187 -6.22 -8.04 -12.38
C GLN A 187 -6.76 -6.75 -11.77
N PHE A 188 -6.23 -5.57 -12.13
CA PHE A 188 -6.83 -4.30 -11.73
C PHE A 188 -8.31 -4.21 -12.15
N MET A 189 -8.63 -4.54 -13.41
CA MET A 189 -10.02 -4.49 -13.89
C MET A 189 -10.93 -5.49 -13.17
N LEU A 190 -10.47 -6.71 -12.90
CA LEU A 190 -11.24 -7.72 -12.17
C LEU A 190 -11.49 -7.31 -10.72
N HIS A 191 -10.48 -6.78 -10.03
CA HIS A 191 -10.66 -6.33 -8.65
C HIS A 191 -11.61 -5.13 -8.59
N VAL A 192 -11.57 -4.19 -9.55
CA VAL A 192 -12.59 -3.13 -9.64
C VAL A 192 -13.97 -3.75 -9.85
N LYS A 193 -14.12 -4.69 -10.78
CA LYS A 193 -15.40 -5.36 -11.09
C LYS A 193 -16.04 -6.01 -9.86
N TYR A 194 -15.23 -6.65 -9.01
CA TYR A 194 -15.74 -7.45 -7.90
C TYR A 194 -15.73 -6.75 -6.53
N LEU A 195 -14.89 -5.74 -6.31
CA LEU A 195 -14.71 -5.14 -4.99
C LEU A 195 -15.17 -3.68 -4.91
N ALA A 196 -15.25 -2.95 -6.02
CA ALA A 196 -15.72 -1.56 -5.99
C ALA A 196 -17.22 -1.50 -5.67
N ASP A 197 -17.58 -0.64 -4.72
CA ASP A 197 -18.95 -0.34 -4.36
C ASP A 197 -19.42 0.92 -5.09
N LEU A 198 -20.19 0.71 -6.17
CA LEU A 198 -20.69 1.80 -7.02
C LEU A 198 -21.65 2.75 -6.31
N GLU A 199 -22.27 2.34 -5.19
CA GLU A 199 -23.18 3.21 -4.43
C GLU A 199 -22.43 4.29 -3.67
N THR A 200 -21.24 3.97 -3.14
CA THR A 200 -20.48 4.87 -2.27
C THR A 200 -19.22 5.41 -2.92
N GLY A 201 -18.65 4.71 -3.92
CA GLY A 201 -17.31 4.97 -4.45
C GLY A 201 -16.18 4.33 -3.65
N LEU A 202 -16.48 3.70 -2.50
CA LEU A 202 -15.53 2.94 -1.69
C LEU A 202 -15.42 1.49 -2.20
N TRP A 203 -14.64 0.68 -1.49
CA TRP A 203 -14.38 -0.71 -1.82
C TRP A 203 -14.74 -1.63 -0.66
N PHE A 204 -15.29 -2.80 -0.98
CA PHE A 204 -15.43 -3.90 -0.03
C PHE A 204 -14.10 -4.62 0.15
N HIS A 205 -13.83 -5.08 1.38
CA HIS A 205 -12.58 -5.78 1.70
C HIS A 205 -12.36 -7.06 0.88
N GLY A 206 -13.41 -7.84 0.68
CA GLY A 206 -13.33 -9.11 -0.04
C GLY A 206 -14.57 -9.48 -0.82
N TRP A 207 -14.38 -10.36 -1.80
CA TRP A 207 -15.40 -11.02 -2.59
C TRP A 207 -15.16 -12.52 -2.59
N THR A 208 -16.22 -13.32 -2.49
CA THR A 208 -16.16 -14.77 -2.68
C THR A 208 -17.04 -15.21 -3.84
N PHE A 209 -16.50 -16.07 -4.70
CA PHE A 209 -17.28 -16.75 -5.73
C PHE A 209 -18.15 -17.87 -5.15
N GLU A 210 -17.77 -18.43 -4.00
CA GLU A 210 -18.64 -19.30 -3.23
C GLU A 210 -19.74 -18.45 -2.59
N GLY A 211 -20.99 -18.65 -3.00
CA GLY A 211 -22.12 -17.84 -2.54
C GLY A 211 -22.24 -16.45 -3.17
N ARG A 212 -21.23 -15.97 -3.91
CA ARG A 212 -21.25 -14.71 -4.69
C ARG A 212 -21.64 -13.49 -3.86
N HIS A 213 -20.89 -13.23 -2.79
CA HIS A 213 -21.13 -12.10 -1.88
C HIS A 213 -19.83 -11.43 -1.40
N HIS A 214 -19.97 -10.28 -0.74
CA HIS A 214 -18.87 -9.47 -0.20
C HIS A 214 -18.66 -9.65 1.30
N PHE A 215 -18.87 -10.85 1.84
CA PHE A 215 -18.81 -11.13 3.29
C PHE A 215 -19.63 -10.10 4.11
N ALA A 216 -19.04 -9.46 5.12
CA ALA A 216 -19.65 -8.39 5.92
C ALA A 216 -20.02 -7.12 5.14
N ARG A 217 -19.66 -7.00 3.86
CA ARG A 217 -19.75 -5.76 3.05
C ARG A 217 -18.98 -4.61 3.70
N ALA A 218 -17.84 -4.92 4.33
CA ALA A 218 -17.04 -3.96 5.08
C ALA A 218 -16.29 -3.00 4.15
N ARG A 219 -16.52 -1.69 4.34
CA ARG A 219 -15.74 -0.60 3.71
C ARG A 219 -14.54 -0.26 4.59
N TRP A 220 -13.67 -1.26 4.70
CA TRP A 220 -12.55 -1.24 5.64
C TRP A 220 -11.45 -0.28 5.17
N ALA A 221 -10.96 0.56 6.09
CA ALA A 221 -10.09 1.68 5.77
C ALA A 221 -8.73 1.25 5.21
N ARG A 222 -8.01 0.32 5.86
CA ARG A 222 -6.69 -0.10 5.36
C ARG A 222 -6.81 -0.86 4.04
N GLY A 223 -7.86 -1.64 3.87
CA GLY A 223 -8.18 -2.26 2.58
C GLY A 223 -8.37 -1.26 1.45
N ASN A 224 -9.20 -0.24 1.69
CA ASN A 224 -9.39 0.88 0.77
C ASN A 224 -8.09 1.66 0.52
N CYS A 225 -7.21 1.78 1.53
CA CYS A 225 -5.95 2.50 1.38
C CYS A 225 -5.01 1.82 0.37
N TRP A 226 -5.05 0.49 0.26
CA TRP A 226 -4.25 -0.24 -0.73
C TRP A 226 -4.64 0.12 -2.15
N ILE A 227 -5.92 0.37 -2.41
CA ILE A 227 -6.41 0.86 -3.71
C ILE A 227 -5.89 2.27 -3.98
N THR A 228 -5.99 3.16 -2.99
CA THR A 228 -5.54 4.55 -3.09
C THR A 228 -4.02 4.65 -3.30
N ILE A 229 -3.24 3.71 -2.75
CA ILE A 229 -1.80 3.55 -3.02
C ILE A 229 -1.56 2.96 -4.41
N SER A 230 -2.26 1.87 -4.76
CA SER A 230 -1.89 1.02 -5.89
C SER A 230 -2.24 1.62 -7.24
N ILE A 231 -3.37 2.33 -7.36
CA ILE A 231 -3.77 2.91 -8.65
C ILE A 231 -2.76 3.97 -9.14
N PRO A 232 -2.38 4.99 -8.35
CA PRO A 232 -1.37 5.96 -8.77
C PRO A 232 -0.03 5.31 -9.13
N ASP A 233 0.39 4.31 -8.35
CA ASP A 233 1.65 3.59 -8.58
C ASP A 233 1.63 2.81 -9.89
N PHE A 234 0.56 2.05 -10.13
CA PHE A 234 0.41 1.28 -11.37
C PHE A 234 0.35 2.18 -12.61
N LEU A 235 -0.35 3.31 -12.52
CA LEU A 235 -0.43 4.26 -13.62
C LEU A 235 0.91 4.95 -13.90
N GLU A 236 1.72 5.23 -12.87
CA GLU A 236 3.09 5.74 -13.04
C GLU A 236 4.01 4.69 -13.68
N LEU A 237 3.83 3.40 -13.36
CA LEU A 237 4.56 2.29 -13.99
C LEU A 237 4.25 2.15 -15.48
N LEU A 238 2.97 2.17 -15.86
CA LEU A 238 2.55 2.04 -17.26
C LEU A 238 2.94 3.27 -18.09
N SER A 239 2.80 4.47 -17.51
CA SER A 239 3.19 5.71 -18.16
C SER A 239 3.54 6.78 -17.13
N PRO A 240 4.84 7.11 -16.96
CA PRO A 240 5.28 8.13 -16.03
C PRO A 240 4.94 9.56 -16.50
N SER A 241 4.47 9.72 -17.74
CA SER A 241 4.05 11.01 -18.27
C SER A 241 2.77 11.51 -17.58
N THR A 242 2.76 12.79 -17.18
CA THR A 242 1.55 13.49 -16.74
C THR A 242 0.63 13.89 -17.89
N SER A 243 1.10 13.74 -19.14
CA SER A 243 0.36 14.00 -20.37
C SER A 243 0.53 12.79 -21.30
N PRO A 244 -0.15 11.66 -21.02
CA PRO A 244 -0.04 10.45 -21.82
C PRO A 244 -0.58 10.68 -23.24
N ASP A 245 0.01 10.00 -24.22
CA ASP A 245 -0.47 10.02 -25.61
C ASP A 245 -1.83 9.29 -25.71
N PRO A 246 -2.90 9.94 -26.21
CA PRO A 246 -4.19 9.29 -26.46
C PRO A 246 -4.13 8.09 -27.41
N SER A 247 -3.07 7.96 -28.21
CA SER A 247 -2.84 6.80 -29.09
C SER A 247 -2.25 5.59 -28.37
N SER A 248 -1.82 5.75 -27.12
CA SER A 248 -1.28 4.65 -26.31
C SER A 248 -2.31 3.53 -26.14
N PRO A 249 -1.91 2.24 -26.26
CA PRO A 249 -2.82 1.12 -26.01
C PRO A 249 -3.37 1.12 -24.57
N ASP A 250 -2.69 1.80 -23.63
CA ASP A 250 -3.04 1.83 -22.22
C ASP A 250 -3.91 3.04 -21.85
N TYR A 251 -4.24 3.89 -22.82
CA TYR A 251 -5.00 5.11 -22.56
C TYR A 251 -6.40 4.83 -22.00
N GLY A 252 -7.08 3.80 -22.51
CA GLY A 252 -8.41 3.41 -22.03
C GLY A 252 -8.41 2.93 -20.57
N ILE A 253 -7.53 2.00 -20.22
CA ILE A 253 -7.39 1.51 -18.83
C ILE A 253 -6.93 2.63 -17.90
N ARG A 254 -6.09 3.54 -18.38
CA ARG A 254 -5.68 4.72 -17.61
C ARG A 254 -6.87 5.59 -17.22
N LEU A 255 -7.75 5.93 -18.16
CA LEU A 255 -8.93 6.74 -17.87
C LEU A 255 -9.88 6.02 -16.90
N PHE A 256 -10.10 4.72 -17.09
CA PHE A 256 -10.91 3.89 -16.21
C PHE A 256 -10.40 3.87 -14.76
N LEU A 257 -9.08 3.70 -14.57
CA LEU A 257 -8.50 3.69 -13.23
C LEU A 257 -8.44 5.09 -12.60
N ILE A 258 -8.23 6.15 -13.38
CA ILE A 258 -8.32 7.53 -12.89
C ILE A 258 -9.73 7.84 -12.39
N SER A 259 -10.77 7.48 -13.13
CA SER A 259 -12.15 7.71 -12.69
C SER A 259 -12.49 6.90 -11.44
N THR A 260 -11.99 5.67 -11.35
CA THR A 260 -12.17 4.79 -10.18
C THR A 260 -11.49 5.37 -8.93
N LEU A 261 -10.24 5.82 -9.06
CA LEU A 261 -9.52 6.49 -7.97
C LEU A 261 -10.22 7.78 -7.55
N ARG A 262 -10.69 8.59 -8.50
CA ARG A 262 -11.41 9.84 -8.19
C ARG A 262 -12.68 9.58 -7.39
N ALA A 263 -13.47 8.58 -7.78
CA ALA A 263 -14.68 8.20 -7.03
C ALA A 263 -14.36 7.83 -5.58
N GLN A 264 -13.30 7.04 -5.37
CA GLN A 264 -12.86 6.67 -4.01
C GLN A 264 -12.41 7.89 -3.21
N VAL A 265 -11.55 8.74 -3.77
CA VAL A 265 -11.04 9.92 -3.04
C VAL A 265 -12.17 10.91 -2.75
N ASP A 266 -13.11 11.11 -3.67
CA ASP A 266 -14.30 11.95 -3.46
C ASP A 266 -15.19 11.40 -2.32
N ALA A 267 -15.30 10.08 -2.19
CA ALA A 267 -16.02 9.42 -1.10
C ALA A 267 -15.29 9.50 0.25
N LEU A 268 -13.96 9.43 0.24
CA LEU A 268 -13.14 9.51 1.46
C LEU A 268 -13.18 10.89 2.11
N ILE A 269 -13.15 11.97 1.33
CA ILE A 269 -13.07 13.35 1.84
C ILE A 269 -14.14 13.69 2.88
N PRO A 270 -15.45 13.46 2.65
CA PRO A 270 -16.49 13.77 3.64
C PRO A 270 -16.47 12.84 4.86
N LEU A 271 -15.78 11.69 4.79
CA LEU A 271 -15.66 10.71 5.87
C LEU A 271 -14.43 10.93 6.76
N GLN A 272 -13.58 11.91 6.41
CA GLN A 272 -12.40 12.24 7.21
C GLN A 272 -12.83 12.90 8.53
N ASP A 273 -12.32 12.39 9.66
CA ASP A 273 -12.57 13.00 10.95
C ASP A 273 -11.95 14.41 10.99
N SER A 274 -12.80 15.40 11.25
CA SER A 274 -12.41 16.81 11.18
C SER A 274 -11.46 17.24 12.30
N SER A 275 -11.45 16.52 13.43
CA SER A 275 -10.64 16.86 14.60
C SER A 275 -9.20 16.36 14.48
N SER A 276 -9.02 15.14 13.98
CA SER A 276 -7.74 14.45 13.90
C SER A 276 -7.15 14.44 12.49
N GLY A 277 -7.98 14.57 11.45
CA GLY A 277 -7.57 14.36 10.06
C GLY A 277 -7.41 12.88 9.67
N LEU A 278 -7.74 11.94 10.56
CA LEU A 278 -7.70 10.50 10.32
C LEU A 278 -9.05 9.99 9.78
N TRP A 279 -9.08 8.72 9.36
CA TRP A 279 -10.30 7.98 9.04
C TRP A 279 -10.59 6.89 10.05
N HIS A 280 -11.87 6.57 10.17
CA HIS A 280 -12.38 5.44 10.95
C HIS A 280 -12.05 4.11 10.26
N THR A 281 -11.81 3.03 11.01
CA THR A 281 -11.45 1.70 10.47
C THR A 281 -12.54 1.12 9.58
N LEU A 282 -13.80 1.39 9.89
CA LEU A 282 -14.92 1.26 8.96
C LEU A 282 -15.27 2.67 8.50
N LEU A 283 -15.03 2.97 7.23
CA LEU A 283 -15.03 4.34 6.71
C LEU A 283 -16.37 5.05 6.91
N ASP A 284 -17.46 4.29 6.83
CA ASP A 284 -18.85 4.73 6.94
C ASP A 284 -19.47 4.49 8.33
N ASP A 285 -18.70 4.02 9.32
CA ASP A 285 -19.15 3.88 10.72
C ASP A 285 -18.27 4.72 11.67
N PRO A 286 -18.74 5.93 12.06
CA PRO A 286 -18.00 6.81 12.98
C PRO A 286 -17.92 6.27 14.42
N THR A 287 -18.63 5.19 14.75
CA THR A 287 -18.51 4.53 16.06
C THR A 287 -17.31 3.58 16.11
N SER A 288 -16.69 3.27 14.96
CA SER A 288 -15.45 2.49 14.90
C SER A 288 -14.24 3.36 15.26
N TYR A 289 -13.10 2.76 15.63
CA TYR A 289 -11.93 3.54 16.03
C TYR A 289 -11.25 4.24 14.84
N LEU A 290 -10.53 5.33 15.11
CA LEU A 290 -9.67 6.00 14.11
C LEU A 290 -8.40 5.16 13.85
N GLU A 291 -8.02 5.01 12.59
CA GLU A 291 -6.94 4.12 12.16
C GLU A 291 -5.87 4.92 11.37
N ALA A 292 -4.66 4.98 11.92
CA ALA A 292 -3.61 5.86 11.41
C ALA A 292 -2.86 5.30 10.19
N SER A 293 -2.76 3.97 10.04
CA SER A 293 -2.01 3.37 8.93
C SER A 293 -2.73 3.53 7.59
N ALA A 294 -4.04 3.34 7.58
CA ALA A 294 -4.95 3.62 6.48
C ALA A 294 -4.92 5.10 6.12
N SER A 295 -4.99 5.98 7.13
CA SER A 295 -4.90 7.43 6.94
C SER A 295 -3.58 7.85 6.28
N ALA A 296 -2.46 7.22 6.64
CA ALA A 296 -1.19 7.42 5.97
C ALA A 296 -1.21 6.91 4.51
N GLY A 297 -1.78 5.74 4.25
CA GLY A 297 -1.96 5.21 2.89
C GLY A 297 -2.80 6.13 2.00
N PHE A 298 -3.91 6.66 2.52
CA PHE A 298 -4.73 7.66 1.83
C PHE A 298 -3.95 8.93 1.54
N ALA A 299 -3.20 9.45 2.52
CA ALA A 299 -2.36 10.63 2.34
C ALA A 299 -1.33 10.43 1.22
N TYR A 300 -0.60 9.31 1.22
CA TYR A 300 0.34 8.96 0.16
C TYR A 300 -0.34 8.96 -1.22
N GLY A 301 -1.42 8.20 -1.36
CA GLY A 301 -2.08 8.01 -2.65
C GLY A 301 -2.68 9.30 -3.20
N ILE A 302 -3.30 10.12 -2.35
CA ILE A 302 -3.86 11.43 -2.76
C ILE A 302 -2.74 12.39 -3.17
N LEU A 303 -1.67 12.51 -2.38
CA LEU A 303 -0.53 13.38 -2.71
C LEU A 303 0.12 12.97 -4.03
N LYS A 304 0.32 11.65 -4.22
CA LYS A 304 0.88 11.10 -5.44
C LYS A 304 -0.03 11.33 -6.64
N ALA A 305 -1.33 11.11 -6.49
CA ALA A 305 -2.31 11.36 -7.55
C ALA A 305 -2.35 12.83 -7.98
N LEU A 306 -2.19 13.77 -7.04
CA LEU A 306 -2.05 15.19 -7.34
C LEU A 306 -0.74 15.50 -8.09
N ARG A 307 0.39 14.93 -7.65
CA ARG A 307 1.69 15.09 -8.34
C ARG A 307 1.62 14.59 -9.78
N LEU A 308 0.99 13.44 -9.99
CA LEU A 308 0.83 12.80 -11.30
C LEU A 308 -0.30 13.40 -12.14
N ARG A 309 -1.01 14.41 -11.63
CA ARG A 309 -2.17 15.07 -12.29
C ARG A 309 -3.31 14.10 -12.64
N LEU A 310 -3.48 13.05 -11.84
CA LEU A 310 -4.61 12.12 -11.93
C LEU A 310 -5.87 12.74 -11.28
N LEU A 311 -5.66 13.57 -10.26
CA LEU A 311 -6.65 14.44 -9.63
C LEU A 311 -6.39 15.90 -10.02
N PRO A 312 -7.43 16.73 -10.14
CA PRO A 312 -7.28 18.15 -10.48
C PRO A 312 -6.55 18.87 -9.33
N ARG A 313 -5.37 19.40 -9.62
CA ARG A 313 -4.47 20.00 -8.62
C ARG A 313 -5.02 21.32 -8.08
N GLU A 314 -5.80 22.00 -8.90
CA GLU A 314 -6.47 23.27 -8.64
C GLU A 314 -7.65 23.14 -7.67
N ASP A 315 -8.20 21.95 -7.47
CA ASP A 315 -9.30 21.74 -6.54
C ASP A 315 -8.75 21.58 -5.11
N PRO A 316 -8.98 22.56 -4.21
CA PRO A 316 -8.35 22.59 -2.89
C PRO A 316 -8.82 21.45 -1.98
N LYS A 317 -9.93 20.77 -2.27
CA LYS A 317 -10.46 19.70 -1.42
C LYS A 317 -9.49 18.53 -1.27
N TYR A 318 -8.78 18.18 -2.36
CA TYR A 318 -7.87 17.04 -2.38
C TYR A 318 -6.61 17.32 -1.57
N ILE A 319 -5.93 18.44 -1.87
CA ILE A 319 -4.72 18.81 -1.14
C ILE A 319 -5.03 19.12 0.32
N GLY A 320 -6.15 19.78 0.61
CA GLY A 320 -6.59 20.05 1.98
C GLY A 320 -6.82 18.77 2.78
N SER A 321 -7.47 17.76 2.18
CA SER A 321 -7.68 16.44 2.81
C SER A 321 -6.34 15.73 3.09
N ALA A 322 -5.46 15.69 2.10
CA ALA A 322 -4.14 15.07 2.25
C ALA A 322 -3.27 15.74 3.32
N LEU A 323 -3.26 17.08 3.40
CA LEU A 323 -2.48 17.81 4.40
C LEU A 323 -3.02 17.61 5.82
N ARG A 324 -4.35 17.52 6.00
CA ARG A 324 -4.95 17.15 7.29
C ARG A 324 -4.55 15.74 7.69
N ALA A 325 -4.54 14.79 6.74
CA ALA A 325 -4.11 13.43 6.98
C ALA A 325 -2.63 13.36 7.38
N ILE A 326 -1.74 14.08 6.68
CA ILE A 326 -0.31 14.18 7.03
C ILE A 326 -0.13 14.71 8.45
N LYS A 327 -0.86 15.77 8.82
CA LYS A 327 -0.82 16.31 10.18
C LYS A 327 -1.28 15.25 11.19
N GLY A 328 -2.41 14.60 10.95
CA GLY A 328 -2.93 13.54 11.82
C GLY A 328 -1.96 12.38 12.00
N VAL A 329 -1.28 11.95 10.93
CA VAL A 329 -0.25 10.91 10.96
C VAL A 329 0.94 11.37 11.81
N ILE A 330 1.48 12.58 11.58
CA ILE A 330 2.60 13.12 12.36
C ILE A 330 2.25 13.21 13.85
N ASP A 331 1.03 13.64 14.18
CA ASP A 331 0.57 13.78 15.56
C ASP A 331 0.39 12.43 16.29
N ASN A 332 0.34 11.31 15.55
CA ASN A 332 0.30 9.95 16.10
C ASN A 332 1.65 9.22 15.99
N ILE A 333 2.74 9.91 15.63
CA ILE A 333 4.10 9.36 15.75
C ILE A 333 4.66 9.73 17.11
N ASN A 334 4.86 8.73 17.98
CA ASN A 334 5.36 8.98 19.31
C ASN A 334 6.88 9.24 19.34
N GLU A 335 7.43 9.51 20.53
CA GLU A 335 8.84 9.88 20.68
C GLU A 335 9.81 8.80 20.18
N LYS A 336 9.41 7.53 20.29
CA LYS A 336 10.18 6.35 19.83
C LYS A 336 10.11 6.13 18.32
N GLY A 337 9.27 6.88 17.60
CA GLY A 337 9.05 6.71 16.17
C GLY A 337 8.02 5.65 15.80
N GLU A 338 7.27 5.14 16.77
CA GLU A 338 6.14 4.26 16.51
C GLU A 338 4.95 5.10 16.05
N LEU A 339 4.22 4.57 15.07
CA LEU A 339 2.94 5.13 14.65
C LEU A 339 1.87 4.44 15.50
N GLU A 340 1.17 5.23 16.29
CA GLU A 340 0.09 4.77 17.17
C GLU A 340 -1.22 4.64 16.40
N ARG A 341 -2.24 4.03 17.03
CA ARG A 341 -3.57 3.77 16.43
C ARG A 341 -3.51 2.96 15.13
N VAL A 342 -2.61 1.98 15.11
CA VAL A 342 -2.49 1.00 14.02
C VAL A 342 -3.20 -0.27 14.44
N SER A 343 -4.14 -0.74 13.64
CA SER A 343 -4.83 -2.01 13.91
C SER A 343 -4.00 -3.19 13.45
N PHE A 344 -4.06 -4.33 14.17
CA PHE A 344 -3.36 -5.58 13.85
C PHE A 344 -3.77 -6.18 12.49
N GLY A 345 -3.10 -7.25 12.05
CA GLY A 345 -3.44 -8.00 10.84
C GLY A 345 -4.93 -8.35 10.83
N THR A 346 -5.63 -8.00 9.75
CA THR A 346 -7.09 -8.06 9.66
C THR A 346 -7.47 -8.91 8.46
N PRO A 347 -7.99 -10.13 8.65
CA PRO A 347 -8.54 -10.93 7.56
C PRO A 347 -9.91 -10.38 7.14
N VAL A 348 -10.48 -10.93 6.06
CA VAL A 348 -11.88 -10.68 5.72
C VAL A 348 -12.80 -11.38 6.72
N PHE A 349 -13.64 -10.59 7.40
CA PHE A 349 -14.64 -11.08 8.36
C PHE A 349 -16.05 -11.11 7.78
N ASP A 350 -16.91 -11.93 8.40
CA ASP A 350 -18.35 -12.04 8.10
C ASP A 350 -19.21 -11.02 8.88
N SER A 351 -18.66 -10.38 9.94
CA SER A 351 -19.32 -9.31 10.68
C SER A 351 -18.54 -7.99 10.69
N LEU A 352 -19.25 -6.88 10.62
CA LEU A 352 -18.68 -5.53 10.79
C LEU A 352 -18.11 -5.32 12.21
N ASP A 353 -18.70 -5.95 13.23
CA ASP A 353 -18.24 -5.80 14.61
C ASP A 353 -16.84 -6.39 14.82
N GLU A 354 -16.46 -7.42 14.06
CA GLU A 354 -15.13 -8.02 14.13
C GLU A 354 -14.04 -7.01 13.70
N TYR A 355 -14.32 -6.19 12.68
CA TYR A 355 -13.42 -5.09 12.27
C TYR A 355 -13.24 -4.04 13.37
N LYS A 356 -14.25 -3.81 14.20
CA LYS A 356 -14.21 -2.84 15.31
C LYS A 356 -13.45 -3.36 16.52
N GLN A 357 -13.30 -4.68 16.63
CA GLN A 357 -12.65 -5.36 17.76
C GLN A 357 -11.18 -5.68 17.50
N VAL A 358 -10.66 -5.43 16.29
CA VAL A 358 -9.24 -5.62 15.98
C VAL A 358 -8.38 -4.79 16.95
N LYS A 359 -7.44 -5.45 17.62
CA LYS A 359 -6.53 -4.80 18.57
C LYS A 359 -5.69 -3.73 17.89
N LEU A 360 -5.47 -2.62 18.58
CA LEU A 360 -4.50 -1.60 18.19
C LEU A 360 -3.14 -1.93 18.80
N THR A 361 -2.10 -2.03 17.96
CA THR A 361 -0.72 -2.35 18.35
C THR A 361 0.26 -1.79 17.33
N SER A 362 1.49 -1.51 17.76
CA SER A 362 2.61 -1.30 16.86
C SER A 362 2.72 -2.44 15.85
N MET A 363 2.84 -2.09 14.57
CA MET A 363 2.99 -3.02 13.46
C MET A 363 3.87 -2.43 12.35
N PRO A 364 4.74 -3.21 11.70
CA PRO A 364 5.70 -2.69 10.72
C PRO A 364 5.04 -1.95 9.54
N TYR A 365 3.85 -2.37 9.10
CA TYR A 365 3.12 -1.67 8.05
C TYR A 365 2.62 -0.29 8.47
N GLY A 366 2.37 -0.05 9.77
CA GLY A 366 2.06 1.28 10.30
C GLY A 366 3.21 2.24 10.03
N GLN A 367 4.43 1.85 10.43
CA GLN A 367 5.63 2.63 10.12
C GLN A 367 5.84 2.79 8.61
N SER A 368 5.59 1.73 7.84
CA SER A 368 5.80 1.71 6.39
C SER A 368 4.84 2.65 5.64
N CYS A 369 3.56 2.65 5.98
CA CYS A 369 2.57 3.57 5.39
C CYS A 369 2.88 5.03 5.76
N ALA A 370 3.26 5.31 7.02
CA ALA A 370 3.67 6.65 7.41
C ALA A 370 4.96 7.09 6.70
N LEU A 371 5.93 6.19 6.53
CA LEU A 371 7.15 6.44 5.77
C LEU A 371 6.81 6.83 4.32
N LEU A 372 5.95 6.08 3.64
CA LEU A 372 5.48 6.41 2.29
C LEU A 372 4.82 7.79 2.24
N ALA A 373 3.85 8.05 3.13
CA ALA A 373 3.10 9.30 3.17
C ALA A 373 4.00 10.53 3.39
N LEU A 374 4.87 10.48 4.40
CA LEU A 374 5.78 11.58 4.71
C LEU A 374 6.84 11.77 3.62
N THR A 375 7.29 10.69 3.00
CA THR A 375 8.24 10.74 1.88
C THR A 375 7.63 11.39 0.64
N GLU A 376 6.38 11.06 0.31
CA GLU A 376 5.68 11.74 -0.79
C GLU A 376 5.40 13.22 -0.44
N TYR A 377 5.07 13.51 0.83
CA TYR A 377 4.91 14.88 1.33
C TYR A 377 6.20 15.71 1.21
N LEU A 378 7.39 15.11 1.36
CA LEU A 378 8.67 15.80 1.14
C LEU A 378 8.77 16.42 -0.26
N ARG A 379 8.07 15.88 -1.26
CA ARG A 379 8.07 16.43 -2.63
C ARG A 379 7.41 17.80 -2.75
N LEU A 380 6.65 18.24 -1.73
CA LEU A 380 6.10 19.59 -1.70
C LEU A 380 7.12 20.66 -1.28
N PHE A 381 8.34 20.25 -0.89
CA PHE A 381 9.41 21.12 -0.41
C PHE A 381 10.65 21.15 -1.33
N ILE A 382 10.52 20.70 -2.58
CA ILE A 382 11.61 20.61 -3.56
C ILE A 382 11.31 21.47 -4.79
#